data_AF-A0A8H5TSM5-F1
#
_entry.id   AF-A0A8H5TSM5-F1
#
_cell.length_a   1.000
_cell.length_b   1.000
_cell.length_c   1.000
_cell.angle_alpha   90.00
_cell.angle_beta   90.00
_cell.angle_gamma   90.00
#
_symmetry.space_group_name_H-M   'P 1'
#
loop_
_entity.id
_entity.type
_entity.pdbx_description
1 polymer ?
#
loop_
_entity_poly.entity_id
_entity_poly.type
_entity_poly.pdbx_seq_one_letter_code
_entity_poly.pdbx_strand_id
1 'polypeptide(L)'
;MSQALEETMEDLRMQLMQNQLDSLRISIENLANSLGRVPADTIARSCLAILKSMISLSYCGMIVYINRSHEVAIQHRLEQIQEFQALTCSFADDGEDDRLGSHDRKENLLHLASSIMPATWYFHSYDPSDLFIKQAGSIRAICLDELRNHYGNSLMVSSDDDEMSSDVDAPFKEGVDGKGRRQV
;
A
#
# COMPACT_ATOMS: atom_id res chain seq x y z
N MET A 1 3.19 15.37 30.01
CA MET A 1 3.90 16.10 28.94
C MET A 1 3.59 17.58 29.11
N SER A 2 4.45 18.49 28.67
CA SER A 2 4.13 19.93 28.70
C SER A 2 3.28 20.29 27.49
N GLN A 3 2.36 21.24 27.66
CA GLN A 3 1.45 21.69 26.59
C GLN A 3 2.19 22.16 25.33
N ALA A 4 3.33 22.86 25.50
CA ALA A 4 4.18 23.29 24.39
C ALA A 4 4.79 22.11 23.59
N LEU A 5 5.04 20.96 24.23
CA LEU A 5 5.54 19.77 23.54
C LEU A 5 4.43 19.12 22.71
N GLU A 6 3.20 19.08 23.23
CA GLU A 6 2.03 18.54 22.51
C GLU A 6 1.72 19.37 21.25
N GLU A 7 1.69 20.70 21.38
CA GLU A 7 1.50 21.63 20.24
C GLU A 7 2.59 21.44 19.17
N THR A 8 3.86 21.36 19.58
CA THR A 8 4.98 21.13 18.65
C THR A 8 4.86 19.78 17.93
N MET A 9 4.41 18.73 18.64
CA MET A 9 4.23 17.41 18.05
C MET A 9 3.04 17.36 17.07
N GLU A 10 1.96 18.09 17.34
CA GLU A 10 0.83 18.22 16.42
C GLU A 10 1.23 18.95 15.14
N ASP A 11 1.96 20.07 15.26
CA ASP A 11 2.49 20.80 14.11
C ASP A 11 3.40 19.93 13.25
N LEU A 12 4.30 19.18 13.87
CA LEU A 12 5.20 18.27 13.15
C LEU A 12 4.43 17.16 12.42
N ARG A 13 3.43 16.55 13.07
CA ARG A 13 2.58 15.52 12.42
C ARG A 13 1.80 16.10 11.24
N MET A 14 1.28 17.32 11.38
CA MET A 14 0.55 18.00 10.32
C MET A 14 1.45 18.29 9.12
N GLN A 15 2.66 18.80 9.34
CA GLN A 15 3.64 19.04 8.28
C GLN A 15 4.07 17.74 7.58
N LEU A 16 4.32 16.67 8.34
CA LEU A 16 4.67 15.36 7.78
C LEU A 16 3.54 14.81 6.90
N MET A 17 2.30 14.87 7.38
CA MET A 17 1.15 14.42 6.61
C MET A 17 0.96 15.29 5.35
N GLN A 18 1.11 16.62 5.46
CA GLN A 18 1.00 17.52 4.31
C GLN A 18 2.04 17.18 3.22
N ASN A 19 3.30 16.98 3.62
CA ASN A 19 4.37 16.60 2.68
C ASN A 19 4.07 15.27 1.98
N GLN A 20 3.51 14.29 2.70
CA GLN A 20 3.10 13.02 2.13
C GLN A 20 1.94 13.18 1.13
N LEU A 21 0.96 14.02 1.45
CA LEU A 21 -0.19 14.31 0.57
C LEU A 21 0.24 15.04 -0.71
N ASP A 22 1.16 16.00 -0.61
CA ASP A 22 1.70 16.72 -1.77
C ASP A 22 2.50 15.78 -2.68
N SER A 23 3.34 14.93 -2.07
CA SER A 23 4.11 13.90 -2.81
C SER A 23 3.19 12.89 -3.49
N LEU A 24 2.12 12.47 -2.81
CA LEU A 24 1.12 11.56 -3.33
C LEU A 24 0.38 12.19 -4.53
N ARG A 25 -0.06 13.45 -4.42
CA ARG A 25 -0.72 14.18 -5.50
C ARG A 25 0.14 14.20 -6.75
N ILE A 26 1.40 14.63 -6.63
CA ILE A 26 2.37 14.69 -7.74
C ILE A 26 2.56 13.29 -8.34
N SER A 27 2.66 12.25 -7.52
CA SER A 27 2.83 10.88 -8.00
C SER A 27 1.64 10.39 -8.81
N ILE A 28 0.41 10.68 -8.38
CA ILE A 28 -0.81 10.33 -9.11
C ILE A 28 -0.91 11.12 -10.43
N GLU A 29 -0.59 12.41 -10.43
CA GLU A 29 -0.55 13.22 -11.65
C GLU A 29 0.48 12.70 -12.65
N ASN A 30 1.66 12.32 -12.17
CA ASN A 30 2.70 11.71 -13.01
C ASN A 30 2.26 10.36 -13.59
N LEU A 31 1.61 9.51 -12.78
CA LEU A 31 1.02 8.27 -13.26
C LEU A 31 -0.03 8.55 -14.35
N ALA A 32 -0.97 9.46 -14.11
CA ALA A 32 -2.02 9.82 -15.06
C ALA A 32 -1.45 10.32 -16.41
N ASN A 33 -0.38 11.12 -16.37
CA ASN A 33 0.25 11.66 -17.57
C ASN A 33 1.20 10.67 -18.29
N SER A 34 1.54 9.56 -17.65
CA SER A 34 2.41 8.51 -18.21
C SER A 34 1.64 7.32 -18.78
N LEU A 35 0.34 7.16 -18.46
CA LEU A 35 -0.51 6.11 -19.04
C LEU A 35 -0.45 6.13 -20.57
N GLY A 36 -0.38 4.95 -21.19
CA GLY A 36 -0.21 4.75 -22.63
C GLY A 36 1.13 5.18 -23.24
N ARG A 37 2.07 5.73 -22.46
CA ARG A 37 3.35 6.28 -22.95
C ARG A 37 4.58 5.57 -22.41
N VAL A 38 4.46 4.93 -21.25
CA VAL A 38 5.57 4.25 -20.58
C VAL A 38 5.36 2.75 -20.59
N PRO A 39 6.46 1.96 -20.47
CA PRO A 39 6.37 0.52 -20.28
C PRO A 39 5.54 0.16 -19.05
N ALA A 40 4.84 -0.96 -19.12
CA ALA A 40 3.90 -1.35 -18.09
C ALA A 40 4.55 -1.78 -16.75
N ASP A 41 5.82 -2.21 -16.74
CA ASP A 41 6.58 -2.37 -15.49
C ASP A 41 6.77 -1.03 -14.76
N THR A 42 6.84 0.09 -15.50
CA THR A 42 6.92 1.44 -14.93
C THR A 42 5.57 1.86 -14.36
N ILE A 43 4.47 1.52 -15.04
CA ILE A 43 3.09 1.74 -14.54
C ILE A 43 2.88 0.95 -13.24
N ALA A 44 3.22 -0.35 -13.23
CA ALA A 44 3.07 -1.21 -12.06
C ALA A 44 3.87 -0.70 -10.85
N ARG A 45 5.14 -0.33 -11.06
CA ARG A 45 5.98 0.24 -10.00
C ARG A 45 5.45 1.56 -9.45
N SER A 46 5.02 2.46 -10.33
CA SER A 46 4.45 3.76 -9.94
C SER A 46 3.15 3.58 -9.17
N CYS A 47 2.29 2.68 -9.64
CA CYS A 47 1.07 2.32 -8.96
C CYS A 47 1.35 1.77 -7.56
N LEU A 48 2.24 0.77 -7.45
CA LEU A 48 2.61 0.18 -6.16
C LEU A 48 3.15 1.22 -5.16
N ALA A 49 3.96 2.16 -5.61
CA ALA A 49 4.46 3.25 -4.77
C ALA A 49 3.33 4.14 -4.24
N ILE A 50 2.37 4.49 -5.10
CA ILE A 50 1.17 5.25 -4.72
C ILE A 50 0.33 4.47 -3.71
N LEU A 51 0.06 3.17 -3.95
CA LEU A 51 -0.72 2.33 -3.05
C LEU A 51 -0.05 2.21 -1.67
N LYS A 52 1.27 2.02 -1.61
CA LYS A 52 2.04 2.03 -0.36
C LYS A 52 1.94 3.37 0.38
N SER A 53 1.99 4.49 -0.35
CA SER A 53 1.81 5.82 0.25
C SER A 53 0.40 6.02 0.83
N MET A 54 -0.63 5.53 0.13
CA MET A 54 -2.01 5.57 0.63
C MET A 54 -2.21 4.70 1.87
N ILE A 55 -1.61 3.51 1.91
CA ILE A 55 -1.60 2.64 3.10
C ILE A 55 -0.93 3.37 4.27
N SER A 56 0.24 3.99 4.05
CA SER A 56 0.92 4.77 5.08
C SER A 56 0.03 5.92 5.60
N LEU A 57 -0.62 6.67 4.71
CA LEU A 57 -1.53 7.75 5.09
C LEU A 57 -2.77 7.23 5.83
N SER A 58 -3.23 6.02 5.52
CA SER A 58 -4.33 5.36 6.24
C SER A 58 -3.94 5.09 7.70
N TYR A 59 -2.73 4.57 7.94
CA TYR A 59 -2.20 4.42 9.30
C TYR A 59 -2.05 5.77 10.01
N CYS A 60 -1.53 6.81 9.33
CA CYS A 60 -1.44 8.16 9.90
C CYS A 60 -2.81 8.70 10.32
N GLY A 61 -3.83 8.56 9.46
CA GLY A 61 -5.20 8.95 9.75
C GLY A 61 -5.76 8.24 10.98
N MET A 62 -5.54 6.92 11.07
CA MET A 62 -5.98 6.12 12.22
C MET A 62 -5.30 6.58 13.52
N ILE A 63 -3.98 6.85 13.51
CA ILE A 63 -3.24 7.34 14.68
C ILE A 63 -3.78 8.70 15.14
N VAL A 64 -4.06 9.62 14.21
CA VAL A 64 -4.63 10.93 14.54
C VAL A 64 -6.01 10.79 15.19
N TYR A 65 -6.80 9.80 14.77
CA TYR A 65 -8.16 9.61 15.27
C TYR A 65 -8.28 8.59 16.42
N ILE A 66 -7.18 7.95 16.84
CA ILE A 66 -7.20 6.82 17.78
C ILE A 66 -7.89 7.16 19.12
N ASN A 67 -7.70 8.38 19.62
CA ASN A 67 -8.28 8.85 20.89
C ASN A 67 -9.79 9.12 20.80
N ARG A 68 -10.37 9.15 19.60
CA ARG A 68 -11.79 9.42 19.32
C ARG A 68 -12.57 8.19 18.89
N SER A 69 -11.89 7.04 18.75
CA SER A 69 -12.48 5.78 18.28
C SER A 69 -12.55 4.72 19.37
N HIS A 70 -13.56 3.86 19.28
CA HIS A 70 -13.63 2.65 20.07
C HIS A 70 -12.63 1.61 19.56
N GLU A 71 -12.12 0.77 20.47
CA GLU A 71 -11.14 -0.29 20.17
C GLU A 71 -11.58 -1.19 19.00
N VAL A 72 -12.86 -1.60 18.98
CA VAL A 72 -13.43 -2.42 17.90
C VAL A 72 -13.34 -1.72 16.53
N ALA A 73 -13.55 -0.41 16.48
CA ALA A 73 -13.46 0.36 15.25
C ALA A 73 -12.01 0.49 14.75
N ILE A 74 -11.06 0.65 15.68
CA ILE A 74 -9.62 0.67 15.38
C ILE A 74 -9.18 -0.70 14.84
N GLN A 75 -9.60 -1.78 15.50
CA GLN A 75 -9.26 -3.14 15.10
C GLN A 75 -9.79 -3.47 13.71
N HIS A 76 -11.07 -3.18 13.45
CA HIS A 76 -11.67 -3.36 12.13
C HIS A 76 -10.94 -2.54 11.06
N ARG A 77 -10.54 -1.30 11.39
CA ARG A 77 -9.77 -0.47 10.45
C ARG A 77 -8.40 -1.06 10.13
N LEU A 78 -7.71 -1.56 11.16
CA LEU A 78 -6.41 -2.21 11.01
C LEU A 78 -6.51 -3.41 10.06
N GLU A 79 -7.53 -4.23 10.24
CA GLU A 79 -7.81 -5.40 9.39
C GLU A 79 -8.02 -5.00 7.93
N GLN A 80 -8.81 -3.95 7.66
CA GLN A 80 -9.01 -3.43 6.30
C GLN A 80 -7.71 -2.93 5.65
N ILE A 81 -6.86 -2.23 6.41
CA ILE A 81 -5.58 -1.74 5.90
C ILE A 81 -4.65 -2.92 5.59
N GLN A 82 -4.62 -3.94 6.45
CA GLN A 82 -3.81 -5.14 6.25
C GLN A 82 -4.29 -6.00 5.07
N GLU A 83 -5.60 -6.16 4.92
CA GLU A 83 -6.22 -6.82 3.78
C GLU A 83 -5.83 -6.11 2.47
N PHE A 84 -5.98 -4.79 2.43
CA PHE A 84 -5.58 -4.01 1.26
C PHE A 84 -4.07 -4.11 1.00
N GLN A 85 -3.23 -4.08 2.05
CA GLN A 85 -1.80 -4.28 1.91
C GLN A 85 -1.46 -5.63 1.28
N ALA A 86 -2.16 -6.71 1.65
CA ALA A 86 -1.99 -8.02 1.02
C ALA A 86 -2.32 -7.97 -0.48
N LEU A 87 -3.39 -7.26 -0.87
CA LEU A 87 -3.75 -7.05 -2.29
C LEU A 87 -2.71 -6.22 -3.08
N THR A 88 -1.85 -5.46 -2.40
CA THR A 88 -0.73 -4.76 -3.07
C THR A 88 0.48 -5.65 -3.31
N CYS A 89 0.56 -6.81 -2.64
CA CYS A 89 1.64 -7.78 -2.83
C CYS A 89 1.43 -8.64 -4.09
N SER A 90 0.20 -8.76 -4.59
CA SER A 90 -0.12 -9.44 -5.85
C SER A 90 -0.96 -8.55 -6.76
N PHE A 91 -0.43 -8.21 -7.94
CA PHE A 91 -1.21 -7.68 -9.07
C PHE A 91 -1.89 -8.83 -9.85
N ALA A 92 -2.33 -9.88 -9.15
CA ALA A 92 -3.11 -10.95 -9.75
C ALA A 92 -4.53 -10.43 -10.04
N ASP A 93 -5.13 -10.96 -11.11
CA ASP A 93 -6.41 -10.53 -11.66
C ASP A 93 -7.54 -10.69 -10.63
N ASP A 94 -8.00 -9.57 -10.07
CA ASP A 94 -9.28 -9.53 -9.37
C ASP A 94 -10.35 -9.40 -10.45
N GLY A 95 -11.02 -10.52 -10.75
CA GLY A 95 -11.82 -10.75 -11.97
C GLY A 95 -13.11 -9.94 -12.13
N GLU A 96 -13.07 -8.61 -11.97
CA GLU A 96 -14.19 -7.72 -12.26
C GLU A 96 -14.02 -7.05 -13.65
N ASP A 97 -15.04 -7.21 -14.50
CA ASP A 97 -15.05 -6.96 -15.95
C ASP A 97 -15.61 -5.57 -16.32
N ASP A 98 -15.37 -4.55 -15.50
CA ASP A 98 -15.75 -3.17 -15.84
C ASP A 98 -14.57 -2.44 -16.49
N ARG A 99 -14.51 -2.52 -17.82
CA ARG A 99 -13.48 -1.83 -18.62
C ARG A 99 -13.76 -0.32 -18.70
N LEU A 100 -12.82 0.49 -18.22
CA LEU A 100 -12.83 1.95 -18.39
C LEU A 100 -12.06 2.35 -19.66
N GLY A 101 -12.55 3.36 -20.40
CA GLY A 101 -11.82 3.91 -21.55
C GLY A 101 -10.48 4.55 -21.16
N SER A 102 -9.51 4.62 -22.08
CA SER A 102 -8.19 5.25 -21.82
C SER A 102 -8.28 6.72 -21.40
N HIS A 103 -9.19 7.48 -22.00
CA HIS A 103 -9.41 8.88 -21.64
C HIS A 103 -9.98 9.01 -20.22
N ASP A 104 -10.99 8.18 -19.91
CA ASP A 104 -11.64 8.14 -18.60
C ASP A 104 -10.63 7.77 -17.49
N ARG A 105 -9.69 6.85 -17.76
CA ARG A 105 -8.68 6.43 -16.78
C ARG A 105 -7.74 7.56 -16.37
N LYS A 106 -7.22 8.31 -17.35
CA LYS A 106 -6.38 9.47 -17.08
C LYS A 106 -7.15 10.54 -16.30
N GLU A 107 -8.35 10.88 -16.75
CA GLU A 107 -9.18 11.89 -16.09
C GLU A 107 -9.57 11.48 -14.66
N ASN A 108 -9.87 10.20 -14.44
CA ASN A 108 -10.16 9.67 -13.10
C ASN A 108 -8.96 9.81 -12.16
N LEU A 109 -7.74 9.52 -12.61
CA LEU A 109 -6.54 9.72 -11.80
C LEU A 109 -6.29 11.20 -11.51
N LEU A 110 -6.45 12.08 -12.50
CA LEU A 110 -6.32 13.53 -12.29
C LEU A 110 -7.40 14.06 -11.33
N HIS A 111 -8.63 13.58 -11.44
CA HIS A 111 -9.70 13.90 -10.51
C HIS A 111 -9.35 13.45 -9.09
N LEU A 112 -8.85 12.22 -8.92
CA LEU A 112 -8.37 11.71 -7.64
C LEU A 112 -7.26 12.59 -7.05
N ALA A 113 -6.24 12.96 -7.85
CA ALA A 113 -5.19 13.88 -7.43
C ALA A 113 -5.74 15.25 -7.00
N SER A 114 -6.72 15.78 -7.73
CA SER A 114 -7.38 17.04 -7.39
C SER A 114 -8.20 16.95 -6.09
N SER A 115 -8.74 15.77 -5.78
CA SER A 115 -9.57 15.52 -4.59
C SER A 115 -8.79 15.36 -3.28
N ILE A 116 -7.45 15.30 -3.34
CA ILE A 116 -6.61 15.27 -2.14
C ILE A 116 -6.73 16.60 -1.40
N MET A 117 -7.22 16.52 -0.17
CA MET A 117 -7.41 17.67 0.71
C MET A 117 -6.12 18.00 1.48
N PRO A 118 -5.94 19.23 1.99
CA PRO A 118 -4.81 19.54 2.86
C PRO A 118 -4.89 18.77 4.18
N ALA A 119 -3.74 18.57 4.83
CA ALA A 119 -3.64 17.88 6.13
C ALA A 119 -4.56 18.48 7.19
N THR A 120 -4.72 19.81 7.21
CA THR A 120 -5.65 20.50 8.10
C THR A 120 -7.07 19.94 8.01
N TRP A 121 -7.55 19.63 6.81
CA TRP A 121 -8.87 19.04 6.63
C TRP A 121 -8.98 17.67 7.32
N TYR A 122 -7.96 16.81 7.17
CA TYR A 122 -7.94 15.47 7.75
C TYR A 122 -7.82 15.45 9.28
N PHE A 123 -7.09 16.40 9.87
CA PHE A 123 -6.97 16.52 11.33
C PHE A 123 -8.27 16.99 12.00
N HIS A 124 -9.12 17.72 11.28
CA HIS A 124 -10.39 18.25 11.81
C HIS A 124 -11.61 17.39 11.45
N SER A 125 -11.47 16.44 10.52
CA SER A 125 -12.56 15.61 10.01
C SER A 125 -12.70 14.29 10.77
N TYR A 126 -13.71 13.50 10.40
CA TYR A 126 -13.84 12.08 10.76
C TYR A 126 -12.64 11.26 10.25
N ASP A 127 -12.42 10.07 10.84
CA ASP A 127 -11.37 9.12 10.49
C ASP A 127 -11.14 9.01 8.95
N PRO A 128 -10.02 9.54 8.43
CA PRO A 128 -9.79 9.59 6.99
C PRO A 128 -9.17 8.32 6.42
N SER A 129 -8.85 7.34 7.27
CA SER A 129 -8.18 6.11 6.85
C SER A 129 -9.00 5.32 5.82
N ASP A 130 -10.33 5.28 5.95
CA ASP A 130 -11.23 4.67 4.97
C ASP A 130 -11.10 5.29 3.58
N LEU A 131 -10.98 6.62 3.55
CA LEU A 131 -10.95 7.38 2.31
C LEU A 131 -9.70 7.01 1.52
N PHE A 132 -8.55 6.96 2.18
CA PHE A 132 -7.30 6.57 1.54
C PHE A 132 -7.34 5.14 1.00
N ILE A 133 -7.92 4.19 1.75
CA ILE A 133 -8.08 2.81 1.26
C ILE A 133 -9.01 2.73 0.06
N LYS A 134 -10.15 3.43 0.08
CA LYS A 134 -11.07 3.47 -1.07
C LYS A 134 -10.42 4.08 -2.31
N GLN A 135 -9.74 5.21 -2.15
CA GLN A 135 -9.00 5.84 -3.24
C GLN A 135 -7.89 4.94 -3.78
N ALA A 136 -7.17 4.23 -2.89
CA ALA A 136 -6.16 3.26 -3.30
C ALA A 136 -6.77 2.11 -4.11
N GLY A 137 -7.95 1.61 -3.73
CA GLY A 137 -8.70 0.62 -4.50
C GLY A 137 -9.04 1.10 -5.91
N SER A 138 -9.54 2.34 -6.05
CA SER A 138 -9.82 2.93 -7.37
C SER A 138 -8.56 3.07 -8.23
N ILE A 139 -7.44 3.51 -7.65
CA ILE A 139 -6.16 3.62 -8.37
C ILE A 139 -5.68 2.24 -8.82
N ARG A 140 -5.74 1.24 -7.94
CA ARG A 140 -5.35 -0.14 -8.26
C ARG A 140 -6.17 -0.70 -9.43
N ALA A 141 -7.49 -0.51 -9.42
CA ALA A 141 -8.37 -0.95 -10.50
C ALA A 141 -8.01 -0.29 -11.84
N ILE A 142 -7.77 1.03 -11.85
CA ILE A 142 -7.34 1.76 -13.05
C ILE A 142 -6.01 1.21 -13.58
N CYS A 143 -5.03 0.98 -12.69
CA CYS A 143 -3.73 0.42 -13.08
C CYS A 143 -3.86 -0.98 -13.65
N LEU A 144 -4.65 -1.87 -13.03
CA LEU A 144 -4.84 -3.24 -13.49
C LEU A 144 -5.46 -3.28 -14.88
N ASP A 145 -6.50 -2.46 -15.11
CA ASP A 145 -7.11 -2.35 -16.42
C ASP A 145 -6.10 -1.85 -17.48
N GLU A 146 -5.24 -0.88 -17.14
CA GLU A 146 -4.17 -0.43 -18.02
C GLU A 146 -3.13 -1.50 -18.33
N LEU A 147 -2.68 -2.24 -17.32
CA LEU A 147 -1.74 -3.34 -17.51
C LEU A 147 -2.34 -4.45 -18.39
N ARG A 148 -3.62 -4.76 -18.20
CA ARG A 148 -4.37 -5.72 -19.02
C ARG A 148 -4.48 -5.27 -20.48
N ASN A 149 -4.80 -4.00 -20.71
CA ASN A 149 -4.88 -3.41 -22.05
C ASN A 149 -3.53 -3.33 -22.75
N HIS A 150 -2.44 -3.11 -22.02
CA HIS A 150 -1.08 -3.07 -22.58
C HIS A 150 -0.55 -4.45 -22.99
N TYR A 151 -0.94 -5.52 -22.28
CA TYR A 151 -0.37 -6.86 -22.51
C TYR A 151 -1.31 -7.88 -23.12
N GLY A 152 -2.61 -7.61 -23.26
CA GLY A 152 -3.58 -8.53 -23.86
C GLY A 152 -3.41 -9.96 -23.34
N ASN A 153 -3.79 -10.24 -22.09
CA ASN A 153 -3.64 -11.53 -21.41
C ASN A 153 -2.22 -12.17 -21.40
N SER A 154 -1.19 -11.56 -22.00
CA SER A 154 0.13 -12.19 -22.15
C SER A 154 0.98 -12.19 -20.88
N LEU A 155 0.51 -11.57 -19.79
CA LEU A 155 1.07 -11.70 -18.43
C LEU A 155 0.40 -12.84 -17.61
N MET A 156 -0.61 -13.53 -18.15
CA MET A 156 -1.28 -14.64 -17.45
C MET A 156 -0.56 -15.99 -17.54
N VAL A 157 0.67 -16.02 -18.07
CA VAL A 157 1.51 -17.22 -18.03
C VAL A 157 2.95 -16.85 -17.72
N SER A 158 3.30 -16.77 -16.44
CA SER A 158 4.58 -17.27 -15.95
C SER A 158 4.24 -18.53 -15.15
N SER A 159 4.26 -19.73 -15.75
CA SER A 159 5.45 -20.56 -15.96
C SER A 159 6.44 -20.46 -14.79
N ASP A 160 6.31 -21.47 -13.94
CA ASP A 160 7.36 -22.23 -13.27
C ASP A 160 8.02 -21.64 -12.01
N ASP A 161 7.62 -22.22 -10.87
CA ASP A 161 8.48 -22.92 -9.93
C ASP A 161 9.80 -22.24 -9.53
N ASP A 162 9.71 -21.33 -8.55
CA ASP A 162 10.74 -21.26 -7.52
C ASP A 162 10.20 -21.95 -6.26
N GLU A 163 10.36 -23.28 -6.21
CA GLU A 163 10.44 -24.02 -4.96
C GLU A 163 11.55 -23.40 -4.11
N MET A 164 11.17 -22.48 -3.22
CA MET A 164 12.02 -22.06 -2.11
C MET A 164 12.16 -23.25 -1.16
N SER A 165 13.21 -24.04 -1.39
CA SER A 165 13.74 -25.00 -0.44
C SER A 165 13.88 -24.33 0.93
N SER A 166 13.04 -24.77 1.86
CA SER A 166 13.06 -24.35 3.25
C SER A 166 14.15 -25.12 3.99
N ASP A 167 15.38 -24.64 3.96
CA ASP A 167 16.40 -25.04 4.93
C ASP A 167 16.75 -23.83 5.80
N VAL A 168 15.99 -23.70 6.89
CA VAL A 168 16.35 -22.84 8.02
C VAL A 168 16.58 -23.74 9.24
N ASP A 169 17.86 -23.95 9.52
CA ASP A 169 18.50 -24.03 10.84
C ASP A 169 17.69 -24.58 12.02
N ALA A 170 18.04 -25.80 12.44
CA ALA A 170 17.82 -26.28 13.81
C ALA A 170 19.08 -26.02 14.67
N PRO A 171 18.94 -25.60 15.93
CA PRO A 171 20.04 -25.02 16.70
C PRO A 171 20.92 -26.07 17.42
N PHE A 172 22.21 -25.71 17.51
CA PHE A 172 23.16 -26.00 18.59
C PHE A 172 22.85 -27.15 19.57
N LYS A 173 23.68 -28.20 19.51
CA LYS A 173 24.07 -28.98 20.70
C LYS A 173 25.59 -29.16 20.73
N GLU A 174 26.23 -28.41 21.62
CA GLU A 174 27.59 -28.68 22.08
C GLU A 174 27.62 -29.87 23.05
N GLY A 175 28.68 -30.68 22.93
CA GLY A 175 29.40 -31.29 24.04
C GLY A 175 28.80 -32.52 24.72
N VAL A 176 29.53 -33.65 24.66
CA VAL A 176 30.34 -34.18 25.77
C VAL A 176 30.66 -35.67 25.52
N ASP A 177 31.97 -35.93 25.42
CA ASP A 177 32.76 -37.11 25.77
C ASP A 177 32.25 -38.56 25.59
N GLY A 178 33.16 -39.38 25.05
CA GLY A 178 33.56 -40.59 25.79
C GLY A 178 33.57 -41.92 25.05
N LYS A 179 34.74 -42.25 24.47
CA LYS A 179 35.48 -43.51 24.70
C LYS A 179 34.74 -44.87 24.51
N GLY A 180 35.22 -45.64 23.52
CA GLY A 180 35.72 -47.00 23.79
C GLY A 180 35.03 -48.21 23.13
N ARG A 181 35.74 -48.77 22.13
CA ARG A 181 36.10 -50.19 21.93
C ARG A 181 35.05 -51.33 22.10
N ARG A 182 35.03 -52.13 21.02
CA ARG A 182 35.07 -53.61 20.89
C ARG A 182 33.78 -54.44 21.03
N GLN A 183 33.57 -55.23 19.95
CA GLN A 183 33.27 -56.68 19.87
C GLN A 183 32.60 -57.33 21.09
N VAL A 184 31.45 -57.98 20.82
CA VAL A 184 31.32 -59.47 20.77
C VAL A 184 30.34 -59.81 19.66
#